data_AF-A0AA85EVR0-F1
#
_entry.id   AF-A0AA85EVR0-F1
#
_cell.length_a   1.000
_cell.length_b   1.000
_cell.length_c   1.000
_cell.angle_alpha   90.00
_cell.angle_beta   90.00
_cell.angle_gamma   90.00
#
_symmetry.space_group_name_H-M   'P 1'
#
loop_
_entity.id
_entity.type
_entity.pdbx_description
1 polymer ?
#
loop_
_entity_poly.entity_id
_entity_poly.type
_entity_poly.pdbx_seq_one_letter_code
_entity_poly.pdbx_strand_id
1 'polypeptide(L)'
;MGSPLGPILADLFLAKLENGPLKEAIKKLDLYCRYIDDTFIVVDQNTSKDELLEQFNSVHPAISFTCEGECDMKLNFLDVTLSRRSDGSLSRSVYRKRPSACQYTHFYSFTPIQYKRNLVKCLTSRANKICSVDTLSQELEFIYDSLTEIGYPAAFIKKYMYDTRKKSEILTVRKKPLYIKLPFNGDVASETLKDRLTKVISRTFYAAYLALTFSSRPVMSTQTKDKLPELASSMCIYKFSCSCGDSYIGRTTRQLNQRMSEHLPAWFGKGQIKTIRSSILAHLIDSGHTVDKLKSFQVIYRIPPSFPNGVRSRLLHIAEAIGIRTFHPNLCVQKKFVTPLSLPWPDIT
;
A
#
# COMPACT_ATOMS: atom_id res chain seq x y z
N MET A 1 0.46 -6.88 -5.90
CA MET A 1 0.20 -6.83 -4.44
C MET A 1 -1.01 -7.72 -4.19
N GLY A 2 -0.76 -8.97 -3.79
CA GLY A 2 -1.79 -10.01 -3.66
C GLY A 2 -2.68 -9.84 -2.42
N SER A 3 -3.63 -10.76 -2.26
CA SER A 3 -4.45 -10.86 -1.05
C SER A 3 -3.54 -10.96 0.19
N PRO A 4 -3.76 -10.16 1.25
CA PRO A 4 -2.95 -10.21 2.47
C PRO A 4 -3.03 -11.57 3.18
N LEU A 5 -4.09 -12.35 2.92
CA LEU A 5 -4.27 -13.69 3.47
C LEU A 5 -3.69 -14.79 2.58
N GLY A 6 -3.40 -14.50 1.31
CA GLY A 6 -2.95 -15.50 0.33
C GLY A 6 -1.72 -16.29 0.79
N PRO A 7 -0.60 -15.62 1.10
CA PRO A 7 0.61 -16.31 1.57
C PRO A 7 0.41 -17.12 2.84
N ILE A 8 -0.38 -16.61 3.80
CA ILE A 8 -0.65 -17.29 5.07
C ILE A 8 -1.45 -18.58 4.84
N LEU A 9 -2.46 -18.53 3.97
CA LEU A 9 -3.27 -19.71 3.66
C LEU A 9 -2.47 -20.76 2.88
N ALA A 10 -1.61 -20.33 1.95
CA ALA A 10 -0.69 -21.23 1.24
C ALA A 10 0.28 -21.91 2.21
N ASP A 11 0.89 -21.14 3.11
CA ASP A 11 1.81 -21.63 4.13
C ASP A 11 1.14 -22.62 5.08
N LEU A 12 -0.07 -22.30 5.57
CA LEU A 12 -0.86 -23.19 6.43
C LEU A 12 -1.19 -24.52 5.74
N PHE A 13 -1.55 -24.47 4.46
CA PHE A 13 -1.90 -25.65 3.70
C PHE A 13 -0.67 -26.55 3.48
N LEU A 14 0.46 -25.98 3.05
CA LEU A 14 1.72 -26.72 2.89
C LEU A 14 2.21 -27.31 4.22
N ALA A 15 2.15 -26.53 5.30
CA ALA A 15 2.50 -27.01 6.63
C ALA A 15 1.63 -28.19 7.09
N LYS A 16 0.36 -28.25 6.69
CA LYS A 16 -0.51 -29.40 6.97
C LYS A 16 -0.06 -30.65 6.20
N LEU A 17 0.36 -30.51 4.94
CA LEU A 17 0.88 -31.63 4.15
C LEU A 17 2.22 -32.13 4.74
N GLU A 18 3.11 -31.21 5.09
CA GLU A 18 4.42 -31.47 5.71
C GLU A 18 4.31 -32.19 7.05
N ASN A 19 3.38 -31.76 7.92
CA ASN A 19 3.22 -32.34 9.25
C ASN A 19 2.28 -33.56 9.29
N GLY A 20 1.68 -33.92 8.16
CA GLY A 20 0.81 -35.08 8.04
C GLY A 20 1.39 -36.09 7.05
N PRO A 21 0.85 -36.18 5.83
CA PRO A 21 1.20 -37.21 4.84
C PRO A 21 2.69 -37.22 4.43
N LEU A 22 3.36 -36.06 4.37
CA LEU A 22 4.77 -35.97 3.99
C LEU A 22 5.74 -36.13 5.17
N LYS A 23 5.24 -36.20 6.41
CA LYS A 23 6.08 -36.12 7.61
C LYS A 23 7.17 -37.18 7.65
N GLU A 24 6.81 -38.43 7.36
CA GLU A 24 7.76 -39.55 7.40
C GLU A 24 8.71 -39.53 6.19
N ALA A 25 8.29 -38.96 5.06
CA ALA A 25 9.18 -38.74 3.92
C ALA A 25 10.24 -37.68 4.27
N ILE A 26 9.80 -36.55 4.82
CA ILE A 26 10.65 -35.42 5.18
C ILE A 26 11.68 -35.79 6.24
N LYS A 27 11.30 -36.62 7.22
CA LYS A 27 12.23 -37.11 8.26
C LYS A 27 13.39 -37.95 7.73
N LYS A 28 13.26 -38.57 6.55
CA LYS A 28 14.32 -39.37 5.93
C LYS A 28 15.31 -38.51 5.12
N LEU A 29 14.98 -37.26 4.86
CA LEU A 29 15.82 -36.34 4.10
C LEU A 29 16.93 -35.78 5.00
N ASP A 30 18.11 -35.55 4.44
CA ASP A 30 19.24 -34.96 5.18
C ASP A 30 18.95 -33.50 5.56
N LEU A 31 18.28 -32.77 4.66
CA LEU A 31 17.83 -31.41 4.90
C LEU A 31 16.53 -31.15 4.16
N TYR A 32 15.58 -30.53 4.87
CA TYR A 32 14.38 -29.96 4.29
C TYR A 32 14.18 -28.54 4.81
N CYS A 33 14.14 -27.57 3.92
CA CYS A 33 13.85 -26.17 4.22
C CYS A 33 12.77 -25.67 3.27
N ARG A 34 11.89 -24.79 3.75
CA ARG A 34 10.85 -24.18 2.91
C ARG A 34 10.79 -22.68 3.10
N TYR A 35 10.62 -21.96 2.00
CA TYR A 35 10.34 -20.54 1.95
C TYR A 35 9.04 -20.31 1.16
N ILE A 36 7.92 -20.16 1.86
CA ILE A 36 6.57 -20.09 1.27
C ILE A 36 6.29 -21.32 0.41
N ASP A 37 6.41 -21.22 -0.91
CA ASP A 37 6.15 -22.26 -1.91
C ASP A 37 7.41 -22.97 -2.39
N ASP A 38 8.59 -22.37 -2.20
CA ASP A 38 9.87 -22.94 -2.63
C ASP A 38 10.47 -23.85 -1.54
N THR A 39 10.82 -25.09 -1.90
CA THR A 39 11.49 -26.04 -1.01
C THR A 39 12.94 -26.28 -1.43
N PHE A 40 13.82 -26.42 -0.43
CA PHE A 40 15.21 -26.81 -0.61
C PHE A 40 15.41 -28.15 0.10
N ILE A 41 15.77 -29.17 -0.68
CA ILE A 41 15.87 -30.54 -0.21
C ILE A 41 17.27 -31.07 -0.51
N VAL A 42 17.89 -31.70 0.48
CA VAL A 42 19.14 -32.47 0.32
C VAL A 42 18.81 -33.93 0.59
N VAL A 43 19.23 -34.80 -0.32
CA VAL A 43 19.04 -36.25 -0.26
C VAL A 43 20.37 -36.97 -0.46
N ASP A 44 20.41 -38.23 -0.04
CA ASP A 44 21.53 -39.11 -0.29
C ASP A 44 21.62 -39.51 -1.78
N GLN A 45 22.72 -40.14 -2.18
CA GLN A 45 22.92 -40.59 -3.57
C GLN A 45 22.01 -41.76 -3.97
N ASN A 46 21.39 -42.44 -3.00
CA ASN A 46 20.55 -43.61 -3.25
C ASN A 46 19.08 -43.24 -3.48
N THR A 47 18.68 -42.03 -3.08
CA THR A 47 17.31 -41.53 -3.22
C THR A 47 17.10 -40.99 -4.62
N SER A 48 16.19 -41.62 -5.37
CA SER A 48 15.79 -41.11 -6.68
C SER A 48 14.97 -39.83 -6.52
N LYS A 49 15.38 -38.78 -7.23
CA LYS A 49 14.64 -37.51 -7.31
C LYS A 49 13.21 -37.71 -7.80
N ASP A 50 13.02 -38.57 -8.81
CA ASP A 50 11.72 -38.75 -9.47
C ASP A 50 10.75 -39.50 -8.56
N GLU A 51 11.24 -40.49 -7.80
CA GLU A 51 10.44 -41.20 -6.79
C GLU A 51 9.99 -40.26 -5.67
N LEU A 52 10.90 -39.38 -5.19
CA LEU A 52 10.55 -38.37 -4.20
C LEU A 52 9.49 -37.40 -4.73
N LEU A 53 9.63 -36.96 -5.98
CA LEU A 53 8.67 -36.07 -6.63
C LEU A 53 7.29 -36.73 -6.79
N GLU A 54 7.26 -38.00 -7.18
CA GLU A 54 6.03 -38.78 -7.28
C GLU A 54 5.36 -38.93 -5.91
N GLN A 55 6.13 -39.25 -4.86
CA GLN A 55 5.63 -39.32 -3.50
C GLN A 55 5.04 -37.97 -3.03
N PHE A 56 5.66 -36.86 -3.37
CA PHE A 56 5.14 -35.53 -3.04
C PHE A 56 3.84 -35.22 -3.79
N ASN A 57 3.77 -35.61 -5.07
CA ASN A 57 2.59 -35.41 -5.92
C ASN A 57 1.43 -36.34 -5.59
N SER A 58 1.66 -37.49 -4.94
CA SER A 58 0.59 -38.42 -4.55
C SER A 58 -0.23 -37.94 -3.36
N VAL A 59 0.22 -36.89 -2.65
CA VAL A 59 -0.37 -36.47 -1.37
C VAL A 59 -1.70 -35.73 -1.53
N HIS A 60 -1.87 -34.94 -2.58
CA HIS A 60 -3.09 -34.17 -2.75
C HIS A 60 -3.36 -33.83 -4.23
N PRO A 61 -4.57 -34.10 -4.77
CA PRO A 61 -4.85 -33.97 -6.21
C PRO A 61 -4.85 -32.52 -6.72
N ALA A 62 -5.06 -31.53 -5.83
CA ALA A 62 -5.11 -30.11 -6.20
C ALA A 62 -3.75 -29.40 -6.14
N ILE A 63 -2.66 -30.09 -5.78
CA ILE A 63 -1.31 -29.50 -5.76
C ILE A 63 -0.38 -30.37 -6.61
N SER A 64 0.49 -29.71 -7.36
CA SER A 64 1.52 -30.40 -8.14
C SER A 64 2.86 -29.73 -7.85
N PHE A 65 3.76 -30.49 -7.28
CA PHE A 65 5.15 -30.13 -7.06
C PHE A 65 5.94 -30.27 -8.36
N THR A 66 6.90 -29.39 -8.54
CA THR A 66 7.92 -29.49 -9.59
C THR A 66 9.28 -29.54 -8.91
N CYS A 67 10.25 -30.22 -9.53
CA CYS A 67 11.58 -30.37 -8.95
C CYS A 67 12.67 -30.02 -9.97
N GLU A 68 13.48 -29.04 -9.62
CA GLU A 68 14.73 -28.72 -10.31
C GLU A 68 15.88 -29.45 -9.59
N GLY A 69 16.69 -30.19 -10.34
CA GLY A 69 17.84 -30.92 -9.79
C GLY A 69 19.13 -30.13 -9.93
N GLU A 70 20.18 -30.53 -9.20
CA GLU A 70 21.53 -30.01 -9.42
C GLU A 70 21.96 -30.30 -10.87
N CYS A 71 22.38 -29.27 -11.60
CA CYS A 71 22.86 -29.35 -12.98
C CYS A 71 24.19 -28.62 -13.08
N ASP A 72 25.19 -29.23 -13.70
CA ASP A 72 26.57 -28.69 -13.78
C ASP A 72 27.15 -28.28 -12.42
N MET A 73 26.90 -29.09 -11.38
CA MET A 73 27.29 -28.82 -10.00
C MET A 73 26.68 -27.53 -9.41
N LYS A 74 25.56 -27.06 -9.98
CA LYS A 74 24.87 -25.83 -9.60
C LYS A 74 23.41 -26.08 -9.30
N LEU A 75 22.89 -25.36 -8.32
CA LEU A 75 21.48 -25.35 -7.99
C LEU A 75 21.06 -23.91 -7.61
N ASN A 76 19.94 -23.47 -8.16
CA ASN A 76 19.39 -22.15 -7.84
C ASN A 76 18.33 -22.31 -6.74
N PHE A 77 18.39 -21.46 -5.72
CA PHE A 77 17.37 -21.38 -4.69
C PHE A 77 17.16 -19.92 -4.29
N LEU A 78 15.94 -19.41 -4.48
CA LEU A 78 15.61 -18.00 -4.31
C LEU A 78 16.57 -17.09 -5.11
N ASP A 79 17.21 -16.12 -4.45
CA ASP A 79 18.17 -15.18 -5.04
C ASP A 79 19.62 -15.72 -5.07
N VAL A 80 19.84 -17.01 -4.81
CA VAL A 80 21.18 -17.60 -4.63
C VAL A 80 21.42 -18.75 -5.60
N THR A 81 22.54 -18.72 -6.32
CA THR A 81 23.09 -19.89 -7.01
C THR A 81 24.14 -20.53 -6.11
N LEU A 82 23.88 -21.77 -5.71
CA LEU A 82 24.81 -22.65 -5.02
C LEU A 82 25.64 -23.38 -6.06
N SER A 83 26.95 -23.45 -5.87
CA SER A 83 27.86 -24.19 -6.74
C SER A 83 28.80 -25.05 -5.89
N ARG A 84 28.89 -26.34 -6.15
CA ARG A 84 29.80 -27.24 -5.44
C ARG A 84 31.21 -27.09 -5.97
N ARG A 85 32.18 -26.87 -5.07
CA ARG A 85 33.60 -26.85 -5.40
C ARG A 85 34.17 -28.27 -5.40
N SER A 86 35.35 -28.43 -6.00
CA SER A 86 36.07 -29.72 -6.06
C SER A 86 36.44 -30.27 -4.68
N ASP A 87 36.60 -29.39 -3.68
CA ASP A 87 36.88 -29.76 -2.28
C ASP A 87 35.61 -30.12 -1.48
N GLY A 88 34.43 -30.13 -2.13
CA GLY A 88 33.13 -30.40 -1.50
C GLY A 88 32.50 -29.18 -0.81
N SER A 89 33.19 -28.04 -0.74
CA SER A 89 32.61 -26.80 -0.18
C SER A 89 31.61 -26.14 -1.13
N LEU A 90 30.74 -25.29 -0.60
CA LEU A 90 29.76 -24.54 -1.40
C LEU A 90 30.26 -23.13 -1.69
N SER A 91 30.25 -22.75 -2.97
CA SER A 91 30.32 -21.38 -3.44
C SER A 91 28.91 -20.82 -3.63
N ARG A 92 28.76 -19.52 -3.37
CA ARG A 92 27.48 -18.81 -3.48
C ARG A 92 27.65 -17.64 -4.42
N SER A 93 26.69 -17.43 -5.30
CA SER A 93 26.60 -16.25 -6.15
C SER A 93 25.14 -15.79 -6.27
N VAL A 94 24.91 -14.58 -6.78
CA VAL A 94 23.55 -14.03 -6.91
C VAL A 94 22.87 -14.62 -8.14
N TYR A 95 21.74 -15.30 -7.92
CA TYR A 95 20.90 -15.80 -9.01
C TYR A 95 20.02 -14.69 -9.60
N ARG A 96 19.81 -14.72 -10.92
CA ARG A 96 18.93 -13.80 -11.66
C ARG A 96 18.15 -14.59 -12.72
N LYS A 97 16.82 -14.68 -12.55
CA LYS A 97 15.94 -15.38 -13.51
C LYS A 97 15.93 -14.66 -14.87
N ARG A 98 16.22 -15.33 -15.98
CA ARG A 98 16.10 -14.73 -17.33
C ARG A 98 14.62 -14.65 -17.77
N PRO A 99 14.20 -13.63 -18.54
CA PRO A 99 14.95 -12.49 -19.04
C PRO A 99 14.74 -11.30 -18.12
N SER A 100 15.20 -11.36 -16.86
CA SER A 100 15.31 -10.14 -16.05
C SER A 100 16.42 -9.27 -16.64
N ALA A 101 16.11 -8.55 -17.73
CA ALA A 101 16.78 -7.30 -17.98
C ALA A 101 16.78 -6.57 -16.64
N CYS A 102 17.95 -6.15 -16.17
CA CYS A 102 18.12 -5.44 -14.91
C CYS A 102 17.31 -4.14 -14.96
N GLN A 103 16.00 -4.22 -14.72
CA GLN A 103 15.06 -3.10 -14.80
C GLN A 103 15.21 -2.27 -13.53
N TYR A 104 16.35 -1.62 -13.44
CA TYR A 104 16.63 -0.63 -12.43
C TYR A 104 16.12 0.73 -12.89
N THR A 105 15.91 1.62 -11.93
CA THR A 105 15.49 2.99 -12.23
C THR A 105 16.59 3.72 -12.97
N HIS A 106 16.32 4.26 -14.16
CA HIS A 106 17.28 5.08 -14.91
C HIS A 106 17.79 6.28 -14.10
N PHE A 107 19.08 6.62 -14.18
CA PHE A 107 19.66 7.68 -13.35
C PHE A 107 18.99 9.04 -13.56
N TYR A 108 18.52 9.34 -14.77
CA TYR A 108 17.80 10.59 -15.06
C TYR A 108 16.28 10.54 -14.84
N SER A 109 15.76 9.43 -14.30
CA SER A 109 14.34 9.33 -13.93
C SER A 109 13.96 10.41 -12.91
N PHE A 110 12.72 10.93 -13.00
CA PHE A 110 12.16 11.90 -12.05
C PHE A 110 11.78 11.25 -10.72
N THR A 111 12.79 10.74 -10.03
CA THR A 111 12.70 10.09 -8.72
C THR A 111 13.76 10.67 -7.79
N PRO A 112 13.47 10.78 -6.48
CA PRO A 112 14.44 11.27 -5.51
C PRO A 112 15.79 10.57 -5.59
N ILE A 113 16.88 11.35 -5.52
CA ILE A 113 18.27 10.85 -5.53
C ILE A 113 18.54 9.81 -4.44
N GLN A 114 17.79 9.86 -3.33
CA GLN A 114 17.87 8.87 -2.26
C GLN A 114 17.51 7.46 -2.73
N TYR A 115 16.52 7.29 -3.63
CA TYR A 115 16.17 5.98 -4.17
C TYR A 115 17.27 5.45 -5.09
N LYS A 116 17.88 6.33 -5.90
CA LYS A 116 19.02 5.99 -6.75
C LYS A 116 20.23 5.57 -5.91
N ARG A 117 20.52 6.29 -4.82
CA ARG A 117 21.55 5.95 -3.83
C ARG A 117 21.27 4.60 -3.17
N ASN A 118 20.03 4.40 -2.69
CA ASN A 118 19.65 3.18 -2.00
C ASN A 118 19.71 1.96 -2.90
N LEU A 119 19.42 2.10 -4.20
CA LEU A 119 19.59 1.03 -5.15
C LEU A 119 21.03 0.49 -5.15
N VAL A 120 22.04 1.37 -5.30
CA VAL A 120 23.47 0.98 -5.28
C VAL A 120 23.80 0.28 -3.97
N LYS A 121 23.37 0.85 -2.84
CA LYS A 121 23.60 0.27 -1.50
C LYS A 121 22.93 -1.09 -1.33
N CYS A 122 21.70 -1.27 -1.80
CA CYS A 122 20.96 -2.51 -1.69
C CYS A 122 21.62 -3.61 -2.53
N LEU A 123 21.99 -3.32 -3.79
CA LEU A 123 22.67 -4.30 -4.65
C LEU A 123 24.02 -4.71 -4.07
N THR A 124 24.80 -3.74 -3.61
CA THR A 124 26.12 -4.01 -3.01
C THR A 124 26.00 -4.77 -1.69
N SER A 125 25.06 -4.39 -0.82
CA SER A 125 24.80 -5.10 0.44
C SER A 125 24.33 -6.54 0.18
N ARG A 126 23.47 -6.74 -0.83
CA ARG A 126 23.03 -8.06 -1.26
C ARG A 126 24.21 -8.91 -1.74
N ALA A 127 25.07 -8.37 -2.60
CA ALA A 127 26.27 -9.05 -3.08
C ALA A 127 27.17 -9.48 -1.91
N ASN A 128 27.46 -8.58 -0.97
CA ASN A 128 28.27 -8.88 0.21
C ASN A 128 27.65 -9.94 1.14
N LYS A 129 26.31 -10.04 1.19
CA LYS A 129 25.62 -11.02 2.03
C LYS A 129 25.56 -12.40 1.39
N ILE A 130 25.42 -12.46 0.07
CA ILE A 130 25.19 -13.70 -0.68
C ILE A 130 26.50 -14.31 -1.15
N CYS A 131 27.36 -13.52 -1.82
CA CYS A 131 28.52 -14.05 -2.53
C CYS A 131 29.58 -14.60 -1.58
N SER A 132 30.26 -15.64 -2.05
CA SER A 132 31.52 -16.10 -1.48
C SER A 132 32.67 -15.17 -1.93
N VAL A 133 33.82 -15.28 -1.26
CA VAL A 133 34.98 -14.38 -1.50
C VAL A 133 35.43 -14.41 -2.97
N ASP A 134 35.39 -15.59 -3.58
CA ASP A 134 35.74 -15.89 -4.97
C ASP A 134 34.76 -15.32 -6.00
N THR A 135 33.48 -15.17 -5.66
CA THR A 135 32.43 -14.71 -6.59
C THR A 135 32.03 -13.25 -6.38
N LEU A 136 32.45 -12.64 -5.27
CA LEU A 136 32.07 -11.27 -4.91
C LEU A 136 32.59 -10.24 -5.90
N SER A 137 33.83 -10.36 -6.36
CA SER A 137 34.44 -9.42 -7.31
C SER A 137 33.65 -9.34 -8.61
N GLN A 138 33.33 -10.50 -9.19
CA GLN A 138 32.54 -10.61 -10.42
C GLN A 138 31.13 -10.01 -10.26
N GLU A 139 30.48 -10.24 -9.12
CA GLU A 139 29.17 -9.67 -8.84
C GLU A 139 29.21 -8.13 -8.68
N LEU A 140 30.26 -7.59 -8.06
CA LEU A 140 30.43 -6.15 -7.92
C LEU A 140 30.73 -5.48 -9.27
N GLU A 141 31.52 -6.13 -10.12
CA GLU A 141 31.77 -5.69 -11.50
C GLU A 141 30.48 -5.68 -12.31
N PHE A 142 29.70 -6.76 -12.26
CA PHE A 142 28.38 -6.82 -12.89
C PHE A 142 27.46 -5.68 -12.44
N ILE A 143 27.41 -5.38 -11.13
CA ILE A 143 26.60 -4.28 -10.59
C ILE A 143 27.09 -2.93 -11.13
N TYR A 144 28.41 -2.74 -11.20
CA TYR A 144 29.01 -1.52 -11.71
C TYR A 144 28.65 -1.30 -13.19
N ASP A 145 28.80 -2.32 -14.03
CA ASP A 145 28.51 -2.25 -15.45
C ASP A 145 27.02 -2.02 -15.71
N SER A 146 26.16 -2.79 -15.03
CA SER A 146 24.69 -2.67 -15.16
C SER A 146 24.19 -1.27 -14.78
N LEU A 147 24.74 -0.67 -13.74
CA LEU A 147 24.35 0.69 -13.33
C LEU A 147 24.89 1.75 -14.29
N THR A 148 26.10 1.53 -14.82
CA THR A 148 26.71 2.43 -15.80
C THR A 148 25.90 2.45 -17.09
N GLU A 149 25.43 1.30 -17.57
CA GLU A 149 24.54 1.17 -18.73
C GLU A 149 23.22 1.96 -18.54
N ILE A 150 22.74 2.05 -17.30
CA ILE A 150 21.50 2.74 -16.92
C ILE A 150 21.75 4.24 -16.56
N GLY A 151 22.94 4.75 -16.93
CA GLY A 151 23.29 6.17 -16.87
C GLY A 151 23.79 6.67 -15.51
N TYR A 152 24.13 5.78 -14.57
CA TYR A 152 24.67 6.19 -13.29
C TYR A 152 26.12 6.69 -13.43
N PRO A 153 26.48 7.87 -12.87
CA PRO A 153 27.86 8.35 -12.92
C PRO A 153 28.82 7.43 -12.14
N ALA A 154 29.98 7.12 -12.72
CA ALA A 154 30.98 6.24 -12.10
C ALA A 154 31.38 6.67 -10.69
N ALA A 155 31.56 7.98 -10.46
CA ALA A 155 31.88 8.52 -9.13
C ALA A 155 30.74 8.30 -8.12
N PHE A 156 29.48 8.36 -8.57
CA PHE A 156 28.31 8.10 -7.74
C PHE A 156 28.27 6.63 -7.32
N ILE A 157 28.47 5.72 -8.28
CA ILE A 157 28.49 4.27 -8.03
C ILE A 157 29.58 3.94 -7.02
N LYS A 158 30.85 4.29 -7.31
CA LYS A 158 32.01 4.03 -6.44
C LYS A 158 31.78 4.57 -5.02
N LYS A 159 31.28 5.80 -4.89
CA LYS A 159 30.99 6.41 -3.59
C LYS A 159 30.04 5.57 -2.75
N TYR A 160 28.97 5.00 -3.33
CA TYR A 160 27.95 4.29 -2.56
C TYR A 160 28.11 2.77 -2.53
N MET A 161 28.99 2.19 -3.35
CA MET A 161 29.42 0.80 -3.23
C MET A 161 30.31 0.59 -2.00
N TYR A 162 31.24 1.52 -1.72
CA TYR A 162 32.23 1.36 -0.64
C TYR A 162 31.88 2.11 0.66
N ASP A 163 30.86 2.98 0.67
CA ASP A 163 30.44 3.70 1.87
C ASP A 163 29.57 2.82 2.78
N THR A 164 30.25 1.91 3.48
CA THR A 164 29.70 1.00 4.49
C THR A 164 30.15 1.42 5.89
N ARG A 165 30.18 2.73 6.17
CA ARG A 165 30.39 3.20 7.54
C ARG A 165 29.23 2.76 8.42
N LYS A 166 29.38 1.63 9.10
CA LYS A 166 28.54 1.28 10.25
C LYS A 166 28.78 2.36 11.30
N LYS A 167 27.81 3.26 11.48
CA LYS A 167 27.80 4.13 12.65
C LYS A 167 27.64 3.24 13.87
N SER A 168 28.51 3.40 14.86
CA SER A 168 28.32 2.80 16.17
C SER A 168 26.95 3.25 16.71
N GLU A 169 26.04 2.30 16.95
CA GLU A 169 24.77 2.60 17.59
C GLU A 169 25.01 2.89 19.07
N ILE A 170 24.83 4.15 19.45
CA ILE A 170 24.75 4.53 20.86
C ILE A 170 23.32 4.20 21.32
N LEU A 171 23.20 3.36 22.34
CA LEU A 171 21.91 2.99 22.92
C LEU A 171 21.30 4.21 23.63
N THR A 172 20.40 4.91 22.92
CA THR A 172 19.61 6.02 23.46
C THR A 172 18.12 5.67 23.40
N VAL A 173 17.30 6.38 24.19
CA VAL A 173 15.84 6.27 24.10
C VAL A 173 15.39 6.54 22.67
N ARG A 174 14.65 5.59 22.09
CA ARG A 174 14.18 5.69 20.70
C ARG A 174 13.22 6.87 20.56
N LYS A 175 13.52 7.74 19.60
CA LYS A 175 12.62 8.85 19.22
C LYS A 175 11.35 8.30 18.56
N LYS A 176 10.21 8.95 18.81
CA LYS A 176 8.93 8.63 18.20
C LYS A 176 8.97 8.98 16.70
N PRO A 177 8.76 8.01 15.79
CA PRO A 177 8.78 8.29 14.35
C PRO A 177 7.54 9.08 13.93
N LEU A 178 7.75 10.17 13.21
CA LEU A 178 6.74 10.99 12.55
C LEU A 178 6.88 10.81 11.04
N TYR A 179 5.86 10.25 10.40
CA TYR A 179 5.86 10.01 8.97
C TYR A 179 5.17 11.16 8.24
N ILE A 180 5.87 11.80 7.31
CA ILE A 180 5.30 12.82 6.43
C ILE A 180 5.57 12.42 4.99
N LYS A 181 4.51 12.48 4.16
CA LYS A 181 4.58 12.22 2.73
C LYS A 181 4.35 13.51 1.95
N LEU A 182 5.29 13.86 1.08
CA LEU A 182 5.25 15.08 0.27
C LEU A 182 5.42 14.79 -1.23
N PRO A 183 4.92 15.67 -2.11
CA PRO A 183 5.21 15.56 -3.53
C PRO A 183 6.71 15.75 -3.81
N PHE A 184 7.26 14.97 -4.74
CA PHE A 184 8.62 15.15 -5.23
C PHE A 184 8.64 16.26 -6.29
N ASN A 185 9.41 17.33 -6.03
CA ASN A 185 9.52 18.50 -6.89
C ASN A 185 10.97 18.73 -7.36
N GLY A 186 11.73 17.64 -7.54
CA GLY A 186 13.15 17.69 -7.87
C GLY A 186 14.06 17.66 -6.65
N ASP A 187 15.31 17.25 -6.88
CA ASP A 187 16.26 16.93 -5.80
C ASP A 187 16.60 18.14 -4.93
N VAL A 188 16.93 19.29 -5.53
CA VAL A 188 17.32 20.51 -4.78
C VAL A 188 16.20 20.97 -3.84
N ALA A 189 14.97 21.03 -4.35
CA ALA A 189 13.81 21.45 -3.56
C ALA A 189 13.51 20.45 -2.44
N SER A 190 13.55 19.14 -2.75
CA SER A 190 13.30 18.08 -1.79
C SER A 190 14.38 18.00 -0.70
N GLU A 191 15.66 18.16 -1.03
CA GLU A 191 16.75 18.20 -0.05
C GLU A 191 16.64 19.42 0.86
N THR A 192 16.43 20.62 0.28
CA THR A 192 16.25 21.85 1.05
C THR A 192 15.08 21.75 2.02
N LEU A 193 13.95 21.21 1.55
CA LEU A 193 12.76 21.04 2.36
C LEU A 193 12.97 20.01 3.47
N LYS A 194 13.64 18.90 3.16
CA LYS A 194 14.01 17.88 4.15
C LYS A 194 14.87 18.49 5.26
N ASP A 195 15.93 19.21 4.90
CA ASP A 195 16.85 19.79 5.89
C ASP A 195 16.15 20.82 6.77
N ARG A 196 15.31 21.69 6.19
CA ARG A 196 14.53 22.67 6.95
C ARG A 196 13.56 21.99 7.92
N LEU A 197 12.79 21.01 7.46
CA LEU A 197 11.82 20.31 8.32
C LEU A 197 12.52 19.50 9.42
N THR A 198 13.59 18.78 9.07
CA THR A 198 14.38 18.03 10.06
C THR A 198 14.96 18.97 11.11
N LYS A 199 15.50 20.13 10.71
CA LYS A 199 16.03 21.13 11.63
C LYS A 199 14.96 21.71 12.54
N VAL A 200 13.79 22.07 12.02
CA VAL A 200 12.67 22.59 12.82
C VAL A 200 12.20 21.55 13.82
N ILE A 201 11.91 20.32 13.38
CA ILE A 201 11.41 19.25 14.26
C ILE A 201 12.45 18.87 15.30
N SER A 202 13.73 18.80 14.95
CA SER A 202 14.78 18.49 15.92
C SER A 202 14.90 19.54 17.04
N ARG A 203 14.54 20.80 16.74
CA ARG A 203 14.54 21.92 17.69
C ARG A 203 13.28 21.97 18.54
N THR A 204 12.11 21.74 17.95
CA THR A 204 10.81 21.87 18.65
C THR A 204 10.37 20.59 19.35
N PHE A 205 10.69 19.43 18.77
CA PHE A 205 10.26 18.11 19.24
C PHE A 205 11.46 17.17 19.38
N TYR A 206 12.24 17.34 20.44
CA TYR A 206 13.46 16.55 20.66
C TYR A 206 13.23 15.03 20.66
N ALA A 207 12.08 14.60 21.19
CA ALA A 207 11.66 13.20 21.24
C ALA A 207 11.14 12.64 19.91
N ALA A 208 11.05 13.44 18.83
CA ALA A 208 10.53 13.01 17.55
C ALA A 208 11.63 12.77 16.51
N TYR A 209 11.41 11.79 15.64
CA TYR A 209 12.22 11.51 14.47
C TYR A 209 11.38 11.69 13.21
N LEU A 210 11.74 12.64 12.34
CA LEU A 210 11.03 12.84 11.09
C LEU A 210 11.46 11.80 10.04
N ALA A 211 10.53 10.94 9.65
CA ALA A 211 10.61 10.07 8.50
C ALA A 211 9.89 10.72 7.30
N LEU A 212 10.66 11.44 6.48
CA LEU A 212 10.14 12.12 5.30
C LEU A 212 10.19 11.20 4.07
N THR A 213 9.07 11.11 3.35
CA THR A 213 8.97 10.35 2.10
C THR A 213 8.47 11.26 0.98
N PHE A 214 9.10 11.14 -0.18
CA PHE A 214 8.71 11.88 -1.37
C PHE A 214 8.03 10.94 -2.36
N SER A 215 6.87 11.37 -2.89
CA SER A 215 6.19 10.63 -3.95
C SER A 215 6.13 11.47 -5.21
N SER A 216 6.62 10.93 -6.31
CA SER A 216 6.26 11.42 -7.64
C SER A 216 4.79 11.09 -7.91
N ARG A 217 4.07 12.01 -8.55
CA ARG A 217 2.75 11.69 -9.10
C ARG A 217 2.98 10.97 -10.43
N PRO A 218 2.33 9.83 -10.68
CA PRO A 218 2.43 9.19 -11.98
C PRO A 218 1.82 10.13 -13.03
N VAL A 219 2.52 10.30 -14.16
CA VAL A 219 2.04 11.09 -15.30
C VAL A 219 0.74 10.51 -15.85
N MET A 220 0.61 9.19 -15.80
CA MET A 220 -0.60 8.47 -16.16
C MET A 220 -1.25 7.85 -14.93
N SER A 221 -2.45 8.29 -14.59
CA SER A 221 -3.30 7.59 -13.62
C SER A 221 -4.01 6.44 -14.34
N THR A 222 -3.43 5.24 -14.34
CA THR A 222 -4.14 4.04 -14.77
C THR A 222 -5.24 3.75 -13.75
N GLN A 223 -6.47 4.20 -14.00
CA GLN A 223 -7.64 3.73 -13.27
C GLN A 223 -7.88 2.28 -13.67
N THR A 224 -7.21 1.35 -12.99
CA THR A 224 -7.37 -0.10 -13.21
C THR A 224 -8.62 -0.65 -12.55
N LYS A 225 -9.33 0.17 -11.77
CA LYS A 225 -10.59 -0.20 -11.14
C LYS A 225 -11.75 0.40 -11.91
N ASP A 226 -12.80 -0.37 -12.08
CA ASP A 226 -14.04 0.10 -12.67
C ASP A 226 -14.58 1.31 -11.93
N LYS A 227 -15.11 2.27 -12.69
CA LYS A 227 -15.82 3.40 -12.11
C LYS A 227 -17.06 2.86 -11.40
N LEU A 228 -17.08 2.97 -10.08
CA LEU A 228 -18.27 2.65 -9.30
C LEU A 228 -19.44 3.53 -9.75
N PRO A 229 -20.64 2.94 -9.96
CA PRO A 229 -21.86 3.69 -10.22
C PRO A 229 -22.07 4.77 -9.17
N GLU A 230 -22.65 5.91 -9.54
CA GLU A 230 -22.78 7.06 -8.63
C GLU A 230 -23.51 6.70 -7.33
N LEU A 231 -24.55 5.87 -7.42
CA LEU A 231 -25.34 5.41 -6.28
C LEU A 231 -24.56 4.53 -5.29
N ALA A 232 -23.51 3.85 -5.76
CA ALA A 232 -22.64 3.03 -4.92
C ALA A 232 -21.52 3.86 -4.25
N SER A 233 -21.49 5.18 -4.49
CA SER A 233 -20.49 6.09 -3.91
C SER A 233 -20.70 6.24 -2.41
N SER A 234 -19.61 6.21 -1.67
CA SER A 234 -19.55 6.49 -0.23
C SER A 234 -18.58 7.64 0.06
N MET A 235 -18.65 8.22 1.26
CA MET A 235 -17.81 9.35 1.68
C MET A 235 -17.90 10.52 0.69
N CYS A 236 -19.13 10.91 0.39
CA CYS A 236 -19.42 11.93 -0.60
C CYS A 236 -20.47 12.92 -0.11
N ILE A 237 -20.45 14.11 -0.71
CA ILE A 237 -21.54 15.08 -0.62
C ILE A 237 -22.42 14.94 -1.85
N TYR A 238 -23.73 15.03 -1.65
CA TYR A 238 -24.73 14.92 -2.70
C TYR A 238 -25.68 16.12 -2.65
N LYS A 239 -26.21 16.47 -3.81
CA LYS A 239 -27.31 17.43 -3.98
C LYS A 239 -28.58 16.63 -4.23
N PHE A 240 -29.64 16.98 -3.51
CA PHE A 240 -30.99 16.67 -3.90
C PHE A 240 -31.64 17.91 -4.53
N SER A 241 -32.32 17.75 -5.65
CA SER A 241 -33.08 18.81 -6.33
C SER A 241 -34.50 18.33 -6.56
N CYS A 242 -35.48 19.14 -6.15
CA CYS A 242 -36.89 18.91 -6.40
C CYS A 242 -37.34 19.58 -7.70
N SER A 243 -38.48 19.14 -8.25
CA SER A 243 -39.11 19.75 -9.43
C SER A 243 -39.52 21.21 -9.22
N CYS A 244 -39.78 21.65 -7.98
CA CYS A 244 -40.08 23.04 -7.65
C CYS A 244 -38.84 23.95 -7.54
N GLY A 245 -37.64 23.42 -7.80
CA GLY A 245 -36.38 24.17 -7.70
C GLY A 245 -35.74 24.17 -6.31
N ASP A 246 -36.44 23.68 -5.28
CA ASP A 246 -35.86 23.52 -3.96
C ASP A 246 -34.75 22.46 -3.96
N SER A 247 -33.69 22.75 -3.21
CA SER A 247 -32.53 21.87 -3.14
C SER A 247 -32.07 21.63 -1.72
N TYR A 248 -31.42 20.48 -1.53
CA TYR A 248 -30.81 20.04 -0.28
C TYR A 248 -29.39 19.56 -0.57
N ILE A 249 -28.47 19.85 0.33
CA ILE A 249 -27.12 19.29 0.31
C ILE A 249 -26.92 18.50 1.58
N GLY A 250 -26.50 17.26 1.40
CA GLY A 250 -26.15 16.38 2.50
C GLY A 250 -24.86 15.64 2.24
N ARG A 251 -24.32 15.08 3.30
CA ARG A 251 -23.20 14.15 3.23
C ARG A 251 -23.60 12.73 3.62
N THR A 252 -22.83 11.77 3.13
CA THR A 252 -22.95 10.37 3.55
C THR A 252 -21.59 9.72 3.71
N THR A 253 -21.43 8.98 4.80
CA THR A 253 -20.32 8.04 5.00
C THR A 253 -20.62 6.67 4.39
N ARG A 254 -21.90 6.34 4.21
CA ARG A 254 -22.42 5.09 3.60
C ARG A 254 -22.65 5.26 2.11
N GLN A 255 -23.07 4.21 1.43
CA GLN A 255 -23.46 4.28 0.01
C GLN A 255 -24.63 5.26 -0.18
N LEU A 256 -24.57 6.06 -1.26
CA LEU A 256 -25.60 7.05 -1.57
C LEU A 256 -26.98 6.41 -1.72
N ASN A 257 -27.09 5.23 -2.35
CA ASN A 257 -28.37 4.51 -2.48
C ASN A 257 -29.04 4.23 -1.13
N GLN A 258 -28.23 3.82 -0.15
CA GLN A 258 -28.72 3.59 1.20
C GLN A 258 -29.18 4.90 1.84
N ARG A 259 -28.41 5.98 1.67
CA ARG A 259 -28.79 7.31 2.18
C ARG A 259 -30.07 7.84 1.54
N MET A 260 -30.27 7.63 0.23
CA MET A 260 -31.50 7.98 -0.48
C MET A 260 -32.70 7.21 0.07
N SER A 261 -32.51 5.93 0.41
CA SER A 261 -33.56 5.09 1.02
C SER A 261 -33.92 5.53 2.44
N GLU A 262 -32.96 6.12 3.17
CA GLU A 262 -33.21 6.74 4.48
C GLU A 262 -34.03 8.05 4.35
N HIS A 263 -33.81 8.84 3.29
CA HIS A 263 -34.61 10.02 3.00
C HIS A 263 -36.00 9.68 2.43
N LEU A 264 -36.09 8.63 1.62
CA LEU A 264 -37.30 8.18 0.92
C LEU A 264 -37.67 6.75 1.39
N PRO A 265 -38.24 6.61 2.59
CA PRO A 265 -38.55 5.31 3.15
C PRO A 265 -39.68 4.62 2.35
N ALA A 266 -39.67 3.29 2.32
CA ALA A 266 -40.61 2.50 1.53
C ALA A 266 -42.10 2.75 1.84
N TRP A 267 -42.42 3.19 3.05
CA TRP A 267 -43.79 3.51 3.46
C TRP A 267 -44.32 4.78 2.78
N PHE A 268 -43.45 5.72 2.38
CA PHE A 268 -43.87 6.95 1.69
C PHE A 268 -44.51 6.64 0.34
N GLY A 269 -43.93 5.69 -0.41
CA GLY A 269 -44.51 5.20 -1.67
C GLY A 269 -45.81 4.40 -1.50
N LYS A 270 -46.17 4.01 -0.27
CA LYS A 270 -47.42 3.31 0.06
C LYS A 270 -48.51 4.24 0.61
N GLY A 271 -48.29 5.55 0.61
CA GLY A 271 -49.26 6.54 1.10
C GLY A 271 -49.49 6.53 2.61
N GLN A 272 -48.62 5.88 3.38
CA GLN A 272 -48.68 5.92 4.85
C GLN A 272 -47.92 7.15 5.36
N ILE A 273 -48.32 7.72 6.51
CA ILE A 273 -47.54 8.78 7.17
C ILE A 273 -46.99 8.24 8.48
N LYS A 274 -45.67 8.28 8.62
CA LYS A 274 -44.94 7.92 9.86
C LYS A 274 -44.02 9.08 10.26
N THR A 275 -43.16 8.85 11.26
CA THR A 275 -42.21 9.85 11.76
C THR A 275 -41.34 10.45 10.64
N ILE A 276 -41.34 11.77 10.53
CA ILE A 276 -40.54 12.53 9.57
C ILE A 276 -39.15 12.77 10.16
N ARG A 277 -38.09 12.28 9.50
CA ARG A 277 -36.70 12.34 10.00
C ARG A 277 -35.76 13.13 9.08
N SER A 278 -36.28 13.72 8.02
CA SER A 278 -35.52 14.30 6.91
C SER A 278 -36.23 15.54 6.38
N SER A 279 -35.49 16.62 6.12
CA SER A 279 -36.05 17.84 5.52
C SER A 279 -36.54 17.60 4.09
N ILE A 280 -35.86 16.74 3.32
CA ILE A 280 -36.34 16.27 2.01
C ILE A 280 -37.72 15.63 2.16
N LEU A 281 -37.89 14.76 3.16
CA LEU A 281 -39.14 14.02 3.34
C LEU A 281 -40.28 14.94 3.78
N ALA A 282 -39.99 15.87 4.69
CA ALA A 282 -40.95 16.90 5.11
C ALA A 282 -41.45 17.70 3.91
N HIS A 283 -40.53 18.24 3.10
CA HIS A 283 -40.86 18.99 1.91
C HIS A 283 -41.73 18.21 0.91
N LEU A 284 -41.44 16.93 0.69
CA LEU A 284 -42.22 16.11 -0.24
C LEU A 284 -43.62 15.77 0.27
N ILE A 285 -43.80 15.66 1.59
CA ILE A 285 -45.13 15.49 2.19
C ILE A 285 -45.93 16.78 2.05
N ASP A 286 -45.31 17.94 2.33
CA ASP A 286 -45.98 19.24 2.31
C ASP A 286 -46.36 19.68 0.87
N SER A 287 -45.51 19.36 -0.11
CA SER A 287 -45.71 19.75 -1.51
C SER A 287 -46.45 18.71 -2.35
N GLY A 288 -46.52 17.44 -1.92
CA GLY A 288 -47.08 16.35 -2.70
C GLY A 288 -46.27 15.99 -3.96
N HIS A 289 -45.03 16.49 -4.09
CA HIS A 289 -44.21 16.24 -5.28
C HIS A 289 -43.70 14.79 -5.36
N THR A 290 -43.63 14.27 -6.59
CA THR A 290 -43.04 12.96 -6.89
C THR A 290 -41.55 13.10 -7.21
N VAL A 291 -40.75 12.10 -6.80
CA VAL A 291 -39.29 12.14 -6.92
C VAL A 291 -38.79 10.96 -7.74
N ASP A 292 -38.15 11.25 -8.86
CA ASP A 292 -37.28 10.28 -9.54
C ASP A 292 -35.93 10.26 -8.85
N LYS A 293 -35.64 9.14 -8.18
CA LYS A 293 -34.41 8.92 -7.40
C LYS A 293 -33.13 9.18 -8.22
N LEU A 294 -33.12 8.78 -9.49
CA LEU A 294 -31.91 8.85 -10.32
C LEU A 294 -31.61 10.26 -10.80
N LYS A 295 -32.65 11.06 -11.05
CA LYS A 295 -32.51 12.44 -11.52
C LYS A 295 -32.37 13.44 -10.38
N SER A 296 -33.02 13.15 -9.25
CA SER A 296 -33.12 14.11 -8.15
C SER A 296 -31.89 14.10 -7.25
N PHE A 297 -31.11 13.01 -7.22
CA PHE A 297 -29.90 12.90 -6.40
C PHE A 297 -28.65 12.86 -7.27
N GLN A 298 -27.72 13.79 -7.05
CA GLN A 298 -26.45 13.87 -7.76
C GLN A 298 -25.28 13.96 -6.78
N VAL A 299 -24.20 13.23 -7.05
CA VAL A 299 -22.96 13.37 -6.26
C VAL A 299 -22.22 14.64 -6.68
N ILE A 300 -22.00 15.56 -5.74
CA ILE A 300 -21.23 16.80 -5.99
C ILE A 300 -19.73 16.52 -5.90
N TYR A 301 -19.30 15.84 -4.83
CA TYR A 301 -17.88 15.62 -4.56
C TYR A 301 -17.66 14.36 -3.72
N ARG A 302 -16.64 13.58 -4.10
CA ARG A 302 -16.23 12.35 -3.41
C ARG A 302 -14.89 12.59 -2.75
N ILE A 303 -14.77 12.23 -1.48
CA ILE A 303 -13.49 12.37 -0.78
C ILE A 303 -12.53 11.30 -1.26
N PRO A 304 -11.31 11.68 -1.68
CA PRO A 304 -10.32 10.72 -2.13
C PRO A 304 -10.07 9.61 -1.10
N PRO A 305 -10.03 8.33 -1.53
CA PRO A 305 -9.76 7.21 -0.64
C PRO A 305 -8.31 7.17 -0.14
N SER A 306 -7.43 8.03 -0.67
CA SER A 306 -6.03 8.15 -0.28
C SER A 306 -5.81 8.64 1.15
N PHE A 307 -6.83 9.27 1.76
CA PHE A 307 -6.73 9.80 3.13
C PHE A 307 -7.18 8.75 4.18
N PRO A 308 -6.61 8.77 5.40
CA PRO A 308 -7.10 7.95 6.51
C PRO A 308 -8.55 8.28 6.88
N ASN A 309 -9.31 7.30 7.38
CA ASN A 309 -10.75 7.45 7.69
C ASN A 309 -11.06 8.65 8.62
N GLY A 310 -10.23 8.91 9.63
CA GLY A 310 -10.41 10.06 10.52
C GLY A 310 -10.28 11.41 9.80
N VAL A 311 -9.33 11.51 8.87
CA VAL A 311 -9.14 12.72 8.03
C VAL A 311 -10.28 12.86 7.03
N ARG A 312 -10.71 11.74 6.40
CA ARG A 312 -11.83 11.73 5.46
C ARG A 312 -13.12 12.22 6.12
N SER A 313 -13.41 11.79 7.34
CA SER A 313 -14.59 12.24 8.07
C SER A 313 -14.59 13.77 8.26
N ARG A 314 -13.47 14.35 8.70
CA ARG A 314 -13.34 15.80 8.86
C ARG A 314 -13.47 16.56 7.54
N LEU A 315 -12.82 16.07 6.49
CA LEU A 315 -12.95 16.65 5.15
C LEU A 315 -14.39 16.59 4.63
N LEU A 316 -15.18 15.59 5.04
CA LEU A 316 -16.59 15.46 4.66
C LEU A 316 -17.46 16.55 5.27
N HIS A 317 -17.23 16.87 6.54
CA HIS A 317 -17.88 17.99 7.20
C HIS A 317 -17.54 19.32 6.51
N ILE A 318 -16.26 19.53 6.20
CA ILE A 318 -15.80 20.75 5.53
C ILE A 318 -16.40 20.86 4.12
N ALA A 319 -16.40 19.76 3.35
CA ALA A 319 -16.97 19.72 2.01
C ALA A 319 -18.48 19.99 2.01
N GLU A 320 -19.22 19.45 2.99
CA GLU A 320 -20.66 19.74 3.16
C GLU A 320 -20.89 21.22 3.45
N ALA A 321 -20.14 21.82 4.39
CA ALA A 321 -20.25 23.23 4.72
C ALA A 321 -19.94 24.13 3.52
N ILE A 322 -18.90 23.80 2.74
CA ILE A 322 -18.58 24.50 1.49
C ILE A 322 -19.71 24.33 0.48
N GLY A 323 -20.24 23.11 0.32
CA GLY A 323 -21.36 22.84 -0.58
C GLY A 323 -22.59 23.69 -0.22
N ILE A 324 -23.02 23.67 1.03
CA ILE A 324 -24.16 24.47 1.50
C ILE A 324 -23.92 25.96 1.25
N ARG A 325 -22.71 26.45 1.55
CA ARG A 325 -22.35 27.86 1.31
C ARG A 325 -22.31 28.23 -0.18
N THR A 326 -21.95 27.31 -1.06
CA THR A 326 -21.76 27.57 -2.49
C THR A 326 -23.09 27.53 -3.25
N PHE A 327 -23.97 26.59 -2.89
CA PHE A 327 -25.20 26.33 -3.63
C PHE A 327 -26.47 26.88 -2.96
N HIS A 328 -26.36 27.44 -1.75
CA HIS A 328 -27.46 28.03 -0.99
C HIS A 328 -28.78 27.21 -1.00
N PRO A 329 -28.76 25.94 -0.55
CA PRO A 329 -29.93 25.07 -0.61
C PRO A 329 -31.03 25.45 0.40
N ASN A 330 -32.26 25.66 -0.09
CA ASN A 330 -33.42 26.05 0.71
C ASN A 330 -33.82 25.01 1.78
N LEU A 331 -33.64 23.73 1.49
CA LEU A 331 -34.04 22.63 2.38
C LEU A 331 -32.99 22.30 3.46
N CYS A 332 -31.82 22.95 3.39
CA CYS A 332 -30.84 22.91 4.46
C CYS A 332 -31.17 24.00 5.47
N VAL A 333 -32.28 23.82 6.20
CA VAL A 333 -32.61 24.72 7.30
C VAL A 333 -31.48 24.61 8.33
N GLN A 334 -30.63 25.63 8.39
CA GLN A 334 -29.68 25.77 9.47
C GLN A 334 -30.50 25.82 10.75
N LYS A 335 -30.29 24.87 11.67
CA LYS A 335 -30.69 25.10 13.06
C LYS A 335 -30.06 26.45 13.42
N LYS A 336 -30.86 27.46 13.74
CA LYS A 336 -30.35 28.71 14.31
C LYS A 336 -29.57 28.32 15.57
N PHE A 337 -28.26 28.16 15.46
CA PHE A 337 -27.34 28.03 16.61
C PHE A 337 -27.08 29.42 17.20
N VAL A 338 -28.11 30.27 17.26
CA VAL A 338 -28.08 31.54 17.98
C VAL A 338 -28.82 31.28 19.27
N THR A 339 -28.13 30.68 20.23
CA THR A 339 -28.50 30.85 21.63
C THR A 339 -27.96 32.23 22.02
N PRO A 340 -28.79 33.24 22.29
CA PRO A 340 -28.31 34.46 22.91
C PRO A 340 -27.63 34.07 24.23
N LEU A 341 -26.39 34.53 24.42
CA LEU A 341 -25.69 34.39 25.69
C LEU A 341 -26.43 35.25 26.72
N SER A 342 -27.28 34.63 27.55
CA SER A 342 -27.82 35.26 28.75
C SER A 342 -26.71 35.29 29.81
N LEU A 343 -25.77 36.22 29.66
CA LEU A 343 -24.81 36.49 30.72
C LEU A 343 -25.49 37.40 31.76
N PRO A 344 -25.47 37.04 33.05
CA PRO A 344 -25.92 37.94 34.11
C PRO A 344 -24.87 39.05 34.23
N TRP A 345 -25.08 40.15 33.51
CA TRP A 345 -24.31 41.37 33.76
C TRP A 345 -24.85 41.97 35.06
N PRO A 346 -24.01 42.28 36.05
CA PRO A 346 -24.45 43.03 37.22
C PRO A 346 -24.88 44.43 36.78
N ASP A 347 -26.05 44.86 37.26
CA ASP A 347 -26.52 46.23 37.07
C ASP A 347 -25.49 47.19 37.67
N ILE A 348 -24.97 48.07 36.82
CA ILE A 348 -24.09 49.15 37.25
C ILE A 348 -25.00 50.19 37.89
N THR A 349 -25.06 50.18 39.21
CA THR A 349 -25.64 51.27 40.02
C THR A 349 -24.79 52.53 39.96
#